data_AF-A0A943EAX0-F1
#
_entry.id   AF-A0A943EAX0-F1
#
_cell.length_a   1.000
_cell.length_b   1.000
_cell.length_c   1.000
_cell.angle_alpha   90.00
_cell.angle_beta   90.00
_cell.angle_gamma   90.00
#
_symmetry.space_group_name_H-M   'P 1'
#
loop_
_entity.id
_entity.type
_entity.pdbx_description
1 polymer ?
#
loop_
_entity_poly.entity_id
_entity_poly.type
_entity_poly.pdbx_seq_one_letter_code
_entity_poly.pdbx_strand_id
1 'polypeptide(L)'
;MTEREPKEIIKTLINEYKTYKKASFLIIPILAIAAAATFFNRGLSLVLLAAAVIYQIFYLRKKQKNYLASVTRENLRLTTAKKLHSEPPLPQSGGEITATTVHEAELITLSDDKAKPYFAQGMSGTYKDVPISVCDATLPCFFKLKEKGKKRIHMNSGAWFHLTLPKETDLDFRLLQKDSFPTPMRLAFFDAHPQLINLKVPDIRLNKDFALYGKTGKVTLSEPFLDALKTLSDYTPGRIAISVRKNQMDVFLRGRFFAMPITVRTAPSEKLLTFDPMPELDKIVHLASLLVNEKTAR
;
A
#
# COMPACT_ATOMS: atom_id res chain seq x y z
N MET A 1 22.26 -13.05 12.15
CA MET A 1 21.75 -13.67 10.90
C MET A 1 22.74 -13.38 9.78
N THR A 2 23.26 -14.39 9.11
CA THR A 2 24.22 -14.24 8.01
C THR A 2 23.52 -13.54 6.83
N GLU A 3 23.95 -12.32 6.49
CA GLU A 3 23.49 -11.63 5.29
C GLU A 3 23.83 -12.49 4.07
N ARG A 4 22.85 -13.16 3.46
CA ARG A 4 23.06 -13.80 2.15
C ARG A 4 23.42 -12.72 1.15
N GLU A 5 24.51 -12.90 0.43
CA GLU A 5 24.92 -11.94 -0.60
C GLU A 5 23.86 -11.82 -1.70
N PRO A 6 23.65 -10.62 -2.27
CA PRO A 6 22.69 -10.39 -3.36
C PRO A 6 22.82 -11.40 -4.52
N LYS A 7 24.05 -11.84 -4.82
CA LYS A 7 24.33 -12.83 -5.87
C LYS A 7 23.72 -14.21 -5.57
N GLU A 8 23.75 -14.66 -4.32
CA GLU A 8 23.15 -15.95 -3.92
C GLU A 8 21.62 -15.91 -3.96
N ILE A 9 21.04 -14.77 -3.56
CA ILE A 9 19.60 -14.53 -3.63
C ILE A 9 19.14 -14.59 -5.08
N ILE A 10 19.82 -13.86 -5.98
CA ILE A 10 19.51 -13.86 -7.41
C ILE A 10 19.59 -15.27 -7.98
N LYS A 11 20.66 -16.03 -7.67
CA LYS A 11 20.82 -17.40 -8.15
C LYS A 11 19.67 -18.31 -7.70
N THR A 12 19.24 -18.17 -6.45
CA THR A 12 18.09 -18.92 -5.90
C THR A 12 16.80 -18.57 -6.62
N LEU A 13 16.50 -17.28 -6.78
CA LEU A 13 15.30 -16.80 -7.47
C LEU A 13 15.29 -17.17 -8.96
N ILE A 14 16.45 -17.17 -9.63
CA ILE A 14 16.57 -17.66 -11.01
C ILE A 14 16.22 -19.14 -11.10
N ASN A 15 16.63 -19.95 -10.13
CA ASN A 15 16.29 -21.38 -10.11
C ASN A 15 14.78 -21.61 -9.90
N GLU A 16 14.16 -20.84 -9.00
CA GLU A 16 12.70 -20.85 -8.82
C GLU A 16 11.96 -20.42 -10.10
N TYR A 17 12.43 -19.35 -10.75
CA TYR A 17 11.91 -18.87 -12.03
C TYR A 17 12.00 -19.95 -13.11
N LYS A 18 13.16 -20.61 -13.27
CA LYS A 18 13.35 -21.72 -14.22
C LYS A 18 12.39 -22.87 -13.92
N THR A 19 12.22 -23.21 -12.65
CA THR A 19 11.30 -24.27 -12.22
C THR A 19 9.85 -23.93 -12.55
N TYR A 20 9.43 -22.68 -12.31
CA TYR A 20 8.12 -22.18 -12.69
C TYR A 20 7.92 -22.22 -14.22
N LYS A 21 8.91 -21.76 -15.00
CA LYS A 21 8.81 -21.76 -16.47
C LYS A 21 8.73 -23.16 -17.05
N LYS A 22 9.54 -24.09 -16.57
CA LYS A 22 9.44 -25.51 -16.97
C LYS A 22 8.03 -26.06 -16.72
N ALA A 23 7.49 -25.80 -15.54
CA ALA A 23 6.11 -26.17 -15.23
C ALA A 23 5.09 -25.50 -16.17
N SER A 24 5.24 -24.20 -16.46
CA SER A 24 4.29 -23.52 -17.36
C SER A 24 4.35 -24.06 -18.78
N PHE A 25 5.52 -24.47 -19.27
CA PHE A 25 5.66 -25.07 -20.60
C PHE A 25 5.06 -26.48 -20.68
N LEU A 26 4.98 -27.20 -19.56
CA LEU A 26 4.40 -28.55 -19.50
C LEU A 26 2.90 -28.57 -19.82
N ILE A 27 2.18 -27.45 -19.67
CA ILE A 27 0.77 -27.37 -20.06
C ILE A 27 0.55 -27.43 -21.57
N ILE A 28 1.53 -26.97 -22.37
CA ILE A 28 1.43 -26.91 -23.84
C ILE A 28 1.24 -28.31 -24.46
N PRO A 29 2.08 -29.33 -24.17
CA PRO A 29 1.87 -30.66 -24.71
C PRO A 29 0.56 -31.29 -24.24
N ILE A 30 0.12 -31.04 -22.99
CA ILE A 30 -1.19 -31.53 -22.50
C ILE A 30 -2.32 -30.98 -23.37
N LEU A 31 -2.29 -29.67 -23.66
CA LEU A 31 -3.29 -29.03 -24.50
C LEU A 31 -3.21 -29.49 -25.96
N ALA A 32 -2.01 -29.71 -26.50
CA ALA A 32 -1.82 -30.23 -27.86
C ALA A 32 -2.37 -31.65 -28.00
N ILE A 33 -2.11 -32.53 -27.03
CA ILE A 33 -2.66 -33.90 -26.99
C ILE A 33 -4.19 -33.84 -26.82
N ALA A 34 -4.71 -32.97 -25.97
CA ALA A 34 -6.15 -32.80 -25.79
C ALA A 34 -6.84 -32.34 -27.09
N ALA A 35 -6.21 -31.43 -27.84
CA ALA A 35 -6.68 -30.98 -29.13
C ALA A 35 -6.65 -32.11 -30.17
N ALA A 36 -5.56 -32.86 -30.27
CA ALA A 36 -5.48 -34.03 -31.17
C ALA A 36 -6.54 -35.10 -30.82
N ALA A 37 -6.76 -35.35 -29.51
CA ALA A 37 -7.75 -36.31 -29.04
C ALA A 37 -9.19 -35.96 -29.43
N THR A 38 -9.51 -34.69 -29.74
CA THR A 38 -10.86 -34.32 -30.22
C THR A 38 -11.27 -35.06 -31.49
N PHE A 39 -10.31 -35.39 -32.35
CA PHE A 39 -10.55 -36.08 -33.63
C PHE A 39 -10.77 -37.59 -33.47
N PHE A 40 -10.34 -38.18 -32.35
CA PHE A 40 -10.37 -39.63 -32.14
C PHE A 40 -11.31 -40.06 -31.01
N ASN A 41 -11.33 -39.31 -29.90
CA ASN A 41 -12.15 -39.62 -28.73
C ASN A 41 -12.47 -38.34 -27.94
N ARG A 42 -13.72 -37.88 -28.07
CA ARG A 42 -14.23 -36.69 -27.36
C ARG A 42 -14.17 -36.82 -25.84
N GLY A 43 -14.41 -38.02 -25.29
CA GLY A 43 -14.33 -38.27 -23.85
C GLY A 43 -12.91 -38.11 -23.32
N LEU A 44 -11.91 -38.67 -24.02
CA LEU A 44 -10.50 -38.51 -23.69
C LEU A 44 -10.06 -37.03 -23.73
N SER A 45 -10.50 -36.29 -24.75
CA SER A 45 -10.21 -34.85 -24.86
C SER A 45 -10.76 -34.06 -23.65
N LEU A 46 -12.00 -34.32 -23.23
CA LEU A 46 -12.61 -33.66 -22.07
C LEU A 46 -11.85 -33.96 -20.77
N VAL A 47 -11.43 -35.22 -20.57
CA VAL A 47 -10.62 -35.61 -19.40
C VAL A 47 -9.29 -34.89 -19.37
N LEU A 48 -8.59 -34.79 -20.51
CA LEU A 48 -7.32 -34.07 -20.62
C LEU A 48 -7.47 -32.56 -20.38
N LEU A 49 -8.55 -31.95 -20.87
CA LEU A 49 -8.85 -30.55 -20.58
C LEU A 49 -9.13 -30.32 -19.09
N ALA A 50 -9.92 -31.19 -18.46
CA ALA A 50 -10.15 -31.13 -17.02
C ALA A 50 -8.84 -31.27 -16.22
N ALA A 51 -7.98 -32.21 -16.60
CA ALA A 51 -6.65 -32.38 -15.99
C ALA A 51 -5.77 -31.12 -16.18
N ALA A 52 -5.79 -30.49 -17.35
CA ALA A 52 -5.06 -29.24 -17.62
C ALA A 52 -5.56 -28.10 -16.73
N VAL A 53 -6.88 -27.97 -16.53
CA VAL A 53 -7.47 -26.97 -15.62
C VAL A 53 -7.04 -27.22 -14.17
N ILE A 54 -7.10 -28.46 -13.70
CA ILE A 54 -6.65 -28.85 -12.36
C ILE A 54 -5.16 -28.50 -12.19
N TYR A 55 -4.32 -28.84 -13.16
CA TYR A 55 -2.89 -28.49 -13.17
C TYR A 55 -2.67 -26.97 -13.09
N GLN A 56 -3.40 -26.21 -13.91
CA GLN A 56 -3.31 -24.75 -13.93
C GLN A 56 -3.67 -24.13 -12.57
N ILE A 57 -4.80 -24.54 -11.98
CA ILE A 57 -5.36 -23.93 -10.77
C ILE A 57 -4.58 -24.34 -9.52
N PHE A 58 -4.26 -25.63 -9.35
CA PHE A 58 -3.70 -26.13 -8.10
C PHE A 58 -2.18 -26.18 -8.09
N TYR A 59 -1.54 -26.41 -9.24
CA TYR A 59 -0.08 -26.54 -9.32
C TYR A 59 0.57 -25.24 -9.81
N LEU A 60 0.23 -24.78 -11.01
CA LEU A 60 0.89 -23.61 -11.61
C LEU A 60 0.61 -22.33 -10.85
N ARG A 61 -0.66 -22.08 -10.48
CA ARG A 61 -1.02 -20.88 -9.71
C ARG A 61 -0.31 -20.84 -8.35
N LYS A 62 -0.14 -21.98 -7.68
CA LYS A 62 0.59 -22.08 -6.41
C LYS A 62 2.07 -21.76 -6.60
N LYS A 63 2.73 -22.36 -7.59
CA LYS A 63 4.13 -22.04 -7.92
C LYS A 63 4.32 -20.58 -8.31
N GLN A 64 3.42 -20.02 -9.12
CA GLN A 64 3.45 -18.62 -9.52
C GLN A 64 3.37 -17.70 -8.29
N LYS A 65 2.41 -17.93 -7.40
CA LYS A 65 2.23 -17.15 -6.17
C LYS A 65 3.47 -17.22 -5.28
N ASN A 66 4.03 -18.42 -5.09
CA ASN A 66 5.21 -18.61 -4.24
C ASN A 66 6.45 -17.91 -4.82
N TYR A 67 6.66 -18.00 -6.13
CA TYR A 67 7.76 -17.31 -6.81
C TYR A 67 7.62 -15.79 -6.65
N LEU A 68 6.43 -15.24 -6.96
CA LEU A 68 6.17 -13.81 -6.82
C LEU A 68 6.38 -13.33 -5.38
N ALA A 69 5.85 -14.07 -4.39
CA ALA A 69 6.04 -13.77 -2.98
C ALA A 69 7.53 -13.77 -2.58
N SER A 70 8.32 -14.72 -3.09
CA SER A 70 9.75 -14.80 -2.79
C SER A 70 10.52 -13.63 -3.39
N VAL A 71 10.24 -13.25 -4.65
CA VAL A 71 10.88 -12.08 -5.28
C VAL A 71 10.49 -10.79 -4.55
N THR A 72 9.21 -10.60 -4.22
CA THR A 72 8.75 -9.43 -3.44
C THR A 72 9.44 -9.36 -2.08
N ARG A 73 9.50 -10.49 -1.37
CA ARG A 73 10.13 -10.56 -0.04
C ARG A 73 11.61 -10.20 -0.10
N GLU A 74 12.35 -10.73 -1.07
CA GLU A 74 13.78 -10.45 -1.20
C GLU A 74 14.05 -9.02 -1.69
N ASN A 75 13.22 -8.47 -2.57
CA ASN A 75 13.30 -7.05 -2.93
C ASN A 75 13.11 -6.16 -1.69
N LEU A 76 12.07 -6.40 -0.89
CA LEU A 76 11.81 -5.64 0.33
C LEU A 76 12.91 -5.84 1.37
N ARG A 77 13.45 -7.06 1.49
CA ARG A 77 14.59 -7.37 2.38
C ARG A 77 15.83 -6.53 2.05
N LEU A 78 16.15 -6.38 0.76
CA LEU A 78 17.33 -5.65 0.30
C LEU A 78 17.14 -4.13 0.24
N THR A 79 15.89 -3.65 0.34
CA THR A 79 15.55 -2.23 0.20
C THR A 79 14.92 -1.68 1.48
N THR A 80 13.59 -1.67 1.59
CA THR A 80 12.89 -1.00 2.68
C THR A 80 13.13 -1.65 4.04
N ALA A 81 13.29 -2.97 4.12
CA ALA A 81 13.58 -3.64 5.40
C ALA A 81 14.94 -3.24 5.95
N LYS A 82 15.93 -3.06 5.05
CA LYS A 82 17.24 -2.52 5.40
C LYS A 82 17.15 -1.08 5.89
N LYS A 83 16.29 -0.25 5.28
CA LYS A 83 16.02 1.13 5.74
C LYS A 83 15.36 1.14 7.12
N LEU A 84 14.35 0.31 7.36
CA LEU A 84 13.60 0.26 8.62
C LEU A 84 14.31 -0.54 9.74
N HIS A 85 15.49 -1.11 9.48
CA HIS A 85 16.17 -2.05 10.38
C HIS A 85 15.23 -3.17 10.87
N SER A 86 14.43 -3.73 9.94
CA SER A 86 13.36 -4.68 10.24
C SER A 86 13.53 -6.00 9.47
N GLU A 87 12.78 -7.02 9.91
CA GLU A 87 12.62 -8.26 9.19
C GLU A 87 11.68 -8.09 7.98
N PRO A 88 11.86 -8.88 6.91
CA PRO A 88 11.03 -8.77 5.73
C PRO A 88 9.57 -9.09 6.04
N PRO A 89 8.63 -8.48 5.29
CA PRO A 89 7.22 -8.45 5.65
C PRO A 89 6.55 -9.82 5.61
N LEU A 90 5.50 -9.95 6.44
CA LEU A 90 4.59 -11.09 6.38
C LEU A 90 3.56 -10.87 5.26
N PRO A 91 3.22 -11.89 4.45
CA PRO A 91 2.41 -11.72 3.24
C PRO A 91 0.99 -11.15 3.46
N GLN A 92 0.43 -11.33 4.66
CA GLN A 92 -0.91 -10.88 5.07
C GLN A 92 -0.85 -10.23 6.45
N SER A 93 -0.03 -9.19 6.56
CA SER A 93 0.12 -8.42 7.79
C SER A 93 0.01 -6.94 7.48
N GLY A 94 -0.46 -6.16 8.46
CA GLY A 94 -0.35 -4.71 8.48
C GLY A 94 0.92 -4.21 9.18
N GLY A 95 1.79 -5.12 9.64
CA GLY A 95 2.78 -4.80 10.65
C GLY A 95 2.04 -4.51 11.96
N GLU A 96 2.28 -3.35 12.54
CA GLU A 96 1.51 -2.83 13.67
C GLU A 96 0.25 -2.06 13.24
N ILE A 97 0.04 -1.84 11.93
CA ILE A 97 -1.17 -1.18 11.44
C ILE A 97 -2.35 -2.16 11.54
N THR A 98 -3.38 -1.72 12.25
CA THR A 98 -4.62 -2.46 12.43
C THR A 98 -5.83 -1.66 11.94
N ALA A 99 -7.02 -2.27 11.99
CA ALA A 99 -8.25 -1.55 11.67
C ALA A 99 -8.51 -0.39 12.65
N THR A 100 -8.07 -0.50 13.91
CA THR A 100 -8.19 0.59 14.90
C THR A 100 -7.26 1.73 14.54
N THR A 101 -6.02 1.46 14.12
CA THR A 101 -5.08 2.48 13.62
C THR A 101 -5.70 3.30 12.48
N VAL A 102 -6.32 2.64 11.50
CA VAL A 102 -6.98 3.30 10.36
C VAL A 102 -8.23 4.08 10.80
N HIS A 103 -8.97 3.58 11.79
CA HIS A 103 -10.15 4.27 12.32
C HIS A 103 -9.77 5.52 13.10
N GLU A 104 -8.79 5.41 14.01
CA GLU A 104 -8.24 6.50 14.80
C GLU A 104 -7.64 7.59 13.90
N ALA A 105 -7.18 7.23 12.71
CA ALA A 105 -6.71 8.16 11.69
C ALA A 105 -7.71 9.28 11.36
N GLU A 106 -9.01 9.03 11.56
CA GLU A 106 -10.09 9.98 11.26
C GLU A 106 -9.96 10.56 9.83
N LEU A 107 -9.39 9.78 8.88
CA LEU A 107 -9.29 10.15 7.46
C LEU A 107 -10.55 9.76 6.70
N ILE A 108 -11.18 8.66 7.11
CA ILE A 108 -12.45 8.16 6.57
C ILE A 108 -13.07 7.15 7.54
N THR A 109 -14.39 6.95 7.49
CA THR A 109 -15.00 5.79 8.15
C THR A 109 -14.83 4.53 7.30
N LEU A 110 -14.32 3.47 7.92
CA LEU A 110 -14.50 2.10 7.47
C LEU A 110 -15.94 1.71 7.82
N SER A 111 -16.87 1.87 6.89
CA SER A 111 -18.29 1.74 7.23
C SER A 111 -18.68 0.30 7.57
N ASP A 112 -19.51 0.16 8.61
CA ASP A 112 -20.14 -1.05 9.14
C ASP A 112 -19.18 -2.20 9.51
N ASP A 113 -19.40 -2.80 10.69
CA ASP A 113 -18.66 -3.93 11.29
C ASP A 113 -18.44 -5.15 10.37
N LYS A 114 -19.09 -5.20 9.19
CA LYS A 114 -19.01 -6.30 8.25
C LYS A 114 -17.81 -6.26 7.31
N ALA A 115 -17.19 -5.10 7.06
CA ALA A 115 -16.12 -4.97 6.08
C ALA A 115 -14.86 -4.35 6.67
N LYS A 116 -13.89 -5.22 7.00
CA LYS A 116 -12.60 -4.83 7.56
C LYS A 116 -11.62 -4.42 6.45
N PRO A 117 -10.69 -3.50 6.72
CA PRO A 117 -9.53 -3.28 5.87
C PRO A 117 -8.80 -4.58 5.58
N TYR A 118 -8.30 -4.71 4.36
CA TYR A 118 -7.34 -5.74 4.02
C TYR A 118 -5.94 -5.15 4.03
N PHE A 119 -5.03 -5.78 4.78
CA PHE A 119 -3.62 -5.40 4.85
C PHE A 119 -2.74 -6.50 4.25
N ALA A 120 -1.71 -6.10 3.53
CA ALA A 120 -0.73 -6.99 2.94
C ALA A 120 0.68 -6.40 3.06
N GLN A 121 1.68 -7.29 3.08
CA GLN A 121 3.10 -6.93 3.02
C GLN A 121 3.54 -5.93 4.11
N GLY A 122 2.90 -5.97 5.28
CA GLY A 122 3.18 -5.03 6.37
C GLY A 122 4.51 -5.27 7.06
N MET A 123 5.17 -4.18 7.43
CA MET A 123 6.47 -4.14 8.10
C MET A 123 6.52 -2.98 9.09
N SER A 124 7.28 -3.18 10.18
CA SER A 124 7.42 -2.21 11.27
C SER A 124 8.89 -2.12 11.67
N GLY A 125 9.40 -0.92 11.90
CA GLY A 125 10.79 -0.71 12.29
C GLY A 125 11.06 0.74 12.61
N THR A 126 12.33 1.13 12.60
CA THR A 126 12.75 2.51 12.88
C THR A 126 13.56 3.05 11.72
N TYR A 127 13.27 4.27 11.29
CA TYR A 127 14.04 4.95 10.25
C TYR A 127 14.29 6.41 10.63
N LYS A 128 15.58 6.79 10.66
CA LYS A 128 16.03 8.11 11.18
C LYS A 128 15.42 8.44 12.55
N ASP A 129 15.47 7.47 13.46
CA ASP A 129 14.96 7.54 14.84
C ASP A 129 13.43 7.73 14.97
N VAL A 130 12.68 7.55 13.89
CA VAL A 130 11.22 7.56 13.90
C VAL A 130 10.71 6.11 13.79
N PRO A 131 9.95 5.60 14.77
CA PRO A 131 9.21 4.34 14.62
C PRO A 131 8.16 4.46 13.51
N ILE A 132 8.18 3.51 12.57
CA ILE A 132 7.32 3.51 11.39
C ILE A 132 6.80 2.10 11.14
N SER A 133 5.50 2.02 10.92
CA SER A 133 4.81 0.87 10.36
C SER A 133 4.26 1.21 8.98
N VAL A 134 4.40 0.31 8.03
CA VAL A 134 3.95 0.48 6.64
C VAL A 134 3.30 -0.79 6.12
N CYS A 135 2.21 -0.69 5.37
CA CYS A 135 1.61 -1.82 4.67
C CYS A 135 0.85 -1.40 3.40
N ASP A 136 0.59 -2.38 2.52
CA ASP A 136 -0.43 -2.22 1.48
C ASP A 136 -1.81 -2.37 2.11
N ALA A 137 -2.63 -1.34 2.00
CA ALA A 137 -3.97 -1.28 2.56
C ALA A 137 -5.02 -1.20 1.44
N THR A 138 -6.08 -2.00 1.57
CA THR A 138 -7.30 -1.85 0.77
C THR A 138 -8.48 -1.60 1.70
N LEU A 139 -9.03 -0.40 1.60
CA LEU A 139 -10.07 0.11 2.47
C LEU A 139 -11.44 -0.02 1.77
N PRO A 140 -12.36 -0.85 2.28
CA PRO A 140 -13.70 -0.95 1.74
C PRO A 140 -14.49 0.32 2.11
N CYS A 141 -14.80 1.09 1.09
CA CYS A 141 -15.28 2.45 1.18
C CYS A 141 -16.73 2.49 0.66
N PHE A 142 -17.73 2.57 1.56
CA PHE A 142 -19.13 2.52 1.16
C PHE A 142 -19.75 3.91 1.06
N PHE A 143 -20.59 4.10 0.05
CA PHE A 143 -21.23 5.39 -0.19
C PHE A 143 -22.56 5.26 -0.93
N LYS A 144 -23.36 6.32 -0.83
CA LYS A 144 -24.56 6.51 -1.65
C LYS A 144 -24.34 7.73 -2.54
N LEU A 145 -24.66 7.61 -3.82
CA LEU A 145 -24.60 8.75 -4.77
C LEU A 145 -25.82 9.68 -4.64
N LYS A 146 -26.92 9.17 -4.09
CA LYS A 146 -28.17 9.89 -3.81
C LYS A 146 -28.71 9.38 -2.48
N GLU A 147 -29.43 10.21 -1.74
CA GLU A 147 -29.94 9.91 -0.38
C GLU A 147 -30.74 8.60 -0.31
N LYS A 148 -31.61 8.36 -1.31
CA LYS A 148 -32.39 7.11 -1.51
C LYS A 148 -31.73 6.10 -2.48
N GLY A 149 -30.46 6.30 -2.82
CA GLY A 149 -29.73 5.48 -3.78
C GLY A 149 -29.20 4.17 -3.20
N LYS A 150 -28.88 3.21 -4.09
CA LYS A 150 -28.21 1.95 -3.70
C LYS A 150 -26.84 2.25 -3.07
N LYS A 151 -26.55 1.58 -1.94
CA LYS A 151 -25.22 1.58 -1.31
C LYS A 151 -24.23 0.95 -2.29
N ARG A 152 -23.15 1.66 -2.61
CA ARG A 152 -22.04 1.19 -3.45
C ARG A 152 -20.81 0.98 -2.58
N ILE A 153 -19.91 0.12 -3.05
CA ILE A 153 -18.61 -0.14 -2.43
C ILE A 153 -17.54 0.29 -3.44
N HIS A 154 -16.62 1.12 -2.97
CA HIS A 154 -15.35 1.40 -3.64
C HIS A 154 -14.25 0.70 -2.85
N MET A 155 -13.31 0.04 -3.52
CA MET A 155 -12.11 -0.49 -2.86
C MET A 155 -11.02 0.54 -3.04
N ASN A 156 -10.71 1.28 -1.97
CA ASN A 156 -9.66 2.29 -2.03
C ASN A 156 -8.34 1.67 -1.61
N SER A 157 -7.42 1.48 -2.56
CA SER A 157 -6.16 0.77 -2.33
C SER A 157 -4.96 1.71 -2.41
N GLY A 158 -3.99 1.49 -1.54
CA GLY A 158 -2.75 2.26 -1.49
C GLY A 158 -1.82 1.82 -0.37
N ALA A 159 -0.72 2.53 -0.17
CA ALA A 159 0.21 2.29 0.92
C ALA A 159 -0.20 3.13 2.13
N TRP A 160 -0.29 2.50 3.30
CA TRP A 160 -0.55 3.15 4.58
C TRP A 160 0.73 3.20 5.40
N PHE A 161 1.04 4.36 5.96
CA PHE A 161 2.14 4.58 6.88
C PHE A 161 1.57 5.06 8.21
N HIS A 162 2.10 4.51 9.28
CA HIS A 162 1.82 4.93 10.64
C HIS A 162 3.16 5.25 11.31
N LEU A 163 3.34 6.49 11.75
CA LEU A 163 4.56 6.97 12.36
C LEU A 163 4.28 7.42 13.79
N THR A 164 5.19 7.06 14.70
CA THR A 164 5.21 7.58 16.07
C THR A 164 6.23 8.70 16.14
N LEU A 165 5.75 9.94 16.27
CA LEU A 165 6.56 11.12 16.45
C LEU A 165 7.27 11.08 17.82
N PRO A 166 8.51 11.60 17.93
CA PRO A 166 9.30 11.56 19.17
C PRO A 166 8.68 12.35 20.33
N LYS A 167 7.76 13.27 20.05
CA LYS A 167 7.01 14.03 21.07
C LYS A 167 5.58 14.28 20.61
N GLU A 168 4.69 14.52 21.57
CA GLU A 168 3.34 14.98 21.28
C GLU A 168 3.38 16.35 20.59
N THR A 169 2.63 16.46 19.51
CA THR A 169 2.39 17.72 18.79
C THR A 169 1.11 18.34 19.33
N ASP A 170 1.06 19.67 19.34
CA ASP A 170 -0.18 20.41 19.64
C ASP A 170 -1.12 20.45 18.41
N LEU A 171 -0.78 19.69 17.36
CA LEU A 171 -1.46 19.67 16.09
C LEU A 171 -2.45 18.52 16.05
N ASP A 172 -3.67 18.81 15.61
CA ASP A 172 -4.72 17.82 15.40
C ASP A 172 -5.46 18.14 14.10
N PHE A 173 -4.99 17.56 12.99
CA PHE A 173 -5.54 17.83 11.66
C PHE A 173 -5.60 16.62 10.73
N ARG A 174 -6.46 16.73 9.72
CA ARG A 174 -6.51 15.86 8.54
C ARG A 174 -6.39 16.69 7.29
N LEU A 175 -5.44 16.33 6.45
CA LEU A 175 -5.13 17.00 5.20
C LEU A 175 -5.29 16.00 4.07
N LEU A 176 -6.30 16.20 3.22
CA LEU A 176 -6.69 15.26 2.19
C LEU A 176 -6.54 15.91 0.83
N GLN A 177 -5.67 15.38 -0.02
CA GLN A 177 -5.64 15.75 -1.42
C GLN A 177 -6.97 15.34 -2.06
N LYS A 178 -7.47 16.14 -3.00
CA LYS A 178 -8.64 15.81 -3.82
C LYS A 178 -8.45 14.42 -4.43
N ASP A 179 -9.51 13.63 -4.35
CA ASP A 179 -9.56 12.25 -4.80
C ASP A 179 -8.61 11.27 -4.07
N SER A 180 -7.98 11.63 -2.95
CA SER A 180 -7.38 10.63 -2.03
C SER A 180 -8.42 9.66 -1.49
N PHE A 181 -9.64 10.15 -1.32
CA PHE A 181 -10.85 9.38 -1.10
C PHE A 181 -11.97 9.91 -2.01
N PRO A 182 -12.96 9.08 -2.40
CA PRO A 182 -14.10 9.55 -3.18
C PRO A 182 -14.80 10.73 -2.52
N THR A 183 -15.01 11.82 -3.25
CA THR A 183 -15.58 13.07 -2.70
C THR A 183 -16.90 12.88 -1.92
N PRO A 184 -17.90 12.12 -2.40
CA PRO A 184 -19.14 11.91 -1.65
C PRO A 184 -18.92 11.27 -0.27
N MET A 185 -17.89 10.44 -0.14
CA MET A 185 -17.54 9.80 1.12
C MET A 185 -16.85 10.73 2.07
N ARG A 186 -15.87 11.48 1.57
CA ARG A 186 -15.16 12.48 2.35
C ARG A 186 -16.15 13.47 2.95
N LEU A 187 -17.07 13.99 2.14
CA LEU A 187 -18.11 14.92 2.61
C LEU A 187 -18.99 14.26 3.67
N ALA A 188 -19.59 13.09 3.38
CA ALA A 188 -20.42 12.39 4.35
C ALA A 188 -19.71 12.06 5.67
N PHE A 189 -18.41 11.76 5.63
CA PHE A 189 -17.60 11.53 6.82
C PHE A 189 -17.46 12.79 7.66
N PHE A 190 -16.97 13.89 7.07
CA PHE A 190 -16.74 15.13 7.81
C PHE A 190 -18.04 15.83 8.22
N ASP A 191 -19.13 15.67 7.46
CA ASP A 191 -20.47 16.14 7.86
C ASP A 191 -20.98 15.41 9.12
N ALA A 192 -20.61 14.13 9.29
CA ALA A 192 -20.94 13.34 10.48
C ALA A 192 -20.00 13.60 11.68
N HIS A 193 -18.91 14.35 11.49
CA HIS A 193 -17.92 14.67 12.52
C HIS A 193 -17.79 16.20 12.65
N PRO A 194 -18.80 16.90 13.19
CA PRO A 194 -18.83 18.37 13.25
C PRO A 194 -17.69 18.97 14.09
N GLN A 195 -17.04 18.17 14.94
CA GLN A 195 -15.83 18.54 15.65
C GLN A 195 -14.61 18.76 14.73
N LEU A 196 -14.64 18.30 13.48
CA LEU A 196 -13.59 18.49 12.48
C LEU A 196 -13.98 19.59 11.51
N ILE A 197 -13.53 20.81 11.80
CA ILE A 197 -13.91 22.01 11.05
C ILE A 197 -13.06 22.10 9.78
N ASN A 198 -13.70 22.40 8.65
CA ASN A 198 -13.00 22.68 7.39
C ASN A 198 -12.27 24.03 7.48
N LEU A 199 -10.94 24.00 7.34
CA LEU A 199 -10.05 25.14 7.43
C LEU A 199 -9.44 25.45 6.06
N LYS A 200 -8.98 26.68 5.88
CA LYS A 200 -8.18 27.03 4.70
C LYS A 200 -6.75 26.53 4.87
N VAL A 201 -6.19 25.95 3.81
CA VAL A 201 -4.76 25.66 3.77
C VAL A 201 -4.02 26.99 3.57
N PRO A 202 -2.99 27.32 4.39
CA PRO A 202 -2.26 28.58 4.28
C PRO A 202 -1.27 28.61 3.10
N ASP A 203 -1.69 28.15 1.92
CA ASP A 203 -0.96 28.20 0.66
C ASP A 203 -1.95 28.16 -0.51
N ILE A 204 -1.82 29.06 -1.48
CA ILE A 204 -2.80 29.23 -2.57
C ILE A 204 -2.90 27.98 -3.44
N ARG A 205 -1.79 27.31 -3.70
CA ARG A 205 -1.72 26.12 -4.54
C ARG A 205 -2.33 24.93 -3.79
N LEU A 206 -1.87 24.68 -2.58
CA LEU A 206 -2.36 23.55 -1.78
C LEU A 206 -3.83 23.73 -1.40
N ASN A 207 -4.31 24.95 -1.15
CA ASN A 207 -5.72 25.20 -0.85
C ASN A 207 -6.67 24.86 -2.01
N LYS A 208 -6.16 24.81 -3.25
CA LYS A 208 -6.94 24.33 -4.40
C LYS A 208 -7.02 22.81 -4.45
N ASP A 209 -5.98 22.11 -3.99
CA ASP A 209 -5.83 20.67 -4.21
C ASP A 209 -6.06 19.84 -2.95
N PHE A 210 -6.03 20.45 -1.78
CA PHE A 210 -6.19 19.81 -0.49
C PHE A 210 -7.35 20.41 0.30
N ALA A 211 -8.04 19.55 1.04
CA ALA A 211 -8.98 19.94 2.09
C ALA A 211 -8.32 19.71 3.45
N LEU A 212 -8.35 20.73 4.31
CA LEU A 212 -7.81 20.69 5.67
C LEU A 212 -8.97 20.67 6.67
N TYR A 213 -8.91 19.74 7.61
CA TYR A 213 -9.87 19.62 8.70
C TYR A 213 -9.14 19.60 10.04
N GLY A 214 -9.54 20.43 11.00
CA GLY A 214 -8.92 20.51 12.33
C GLY A 214 -9.94 20.48 13.47
N LYS A 215 -9.55 19.95 14.64
CA LYS A 215 -10.43 19.96 15.84
C LYS A 215 -10.49 21.33 16.52
N THR A 216 -9.41 22.09 16.44
CA THR A 216 -9.33 23.46 16.91
C THR A 216 -9.53 24.40 15.72
N GLY A 217 -10.26 25.50 15.91
CA GLY A 217 -10.55 26.49 14.85
C GLY A 217 -9.32 27.20 14.26
N LYS A 218 -8.10 26.81 14.67
CA LYS A 218 -6.83 27.23 14.08
C LYS A 218 -5.84 26.06 14.10
N VAL A 219 -5.38 25.66 12.92
CA VAL A 219 -4.20 24.82 12.71
C VAL A 219 -3.22 25.66 11.92
N THR A 220 -2.08 25.99 12.51
CA THR A 220 -1.03 26.77 11.84
C THR A 220 0.02 25.81 11.31
N LEU A 221 -0.02 25.54 10.01
CA LEU A 221 1.00 24.74 9.32
C LEU A 221 2.15 25.65 8.90
N SER A 222 3.38 25.27 9.21
CA SER A 222 4.57 26.07 8.87
C SER A 222 4.85 26.07 7.36
N GLU A 223 5.49 27.13 6.85
CA GLU A 223 5.91 27.19 5.44
C GLU A 223 6.82 26.02 5.03
N PRO A 224 7.83 25.61 5.84
CA PRO A 224 8.65 24.43 5.51
C PRO A 224 7.81 23.16 5.36
N PHE A 225 6.81 22.96 6.21
CA PHE A 225 5.91 21.80 6.10
C PHE A 225 5.12 21.84 4.80
N LEU A 226 4.57 23.00 4.42
CA LEU A 226 3.83 23.17 3.18
C LEU A 226 4.70 22.93 1.95
N ASP A 227 5.96 23.39 1.94
CA ASP A 227 6.90 23.17 0.84
C ASP A 227 7.31 21.69 0.73
N ALA A 228 7.56 21.03 1.85
CA ALA A 228 7.80 19.59 1.88
C ALA A 228 6.58 18.80 1.37
N LEU A 229 5.37 19.26 1.69
CA LEU A 229 4.12 18.62 1.23
C LEU A 229 3.95 18.79 -0.28
N LYS A 230 4.22 19.98 -0.83
CA LYS A 230 4.25 20.21 -2.29
C LYS A 230 5.22 19.24 -2.96
N THR A 231 6.42 19.12 -2.41
CA THR A 231 7.46 18.22 -2.91
C THR A 231 7.02 16.75 -2.88
N LEU A 232 6.37 16.30 -1.81
CA LEU A 232 5.82 14.94 -1.73
C LEU A 232 4.70 14.75 -2.76
N SER A 233 3.79 15.71 -2.89
CA SER A 233 2.66 15.65 -3.84
C SER A 233 3.11 15.67 -5.29
N ASP A 234 4.16 16.40 -5.64
CA ASP A 234 4.68 16.47 -7.01
C ASP A 234 5.43 15.21 -7.40
N TYR A 235 6.11 14.61 -6.42
CA TYR A 235 6.85 13.37 -6.63
C TYR A 235 5.93 12.14 -6.71
N THR A 236 4.88 12.10 -5.88
CA THR A 236 4.06 10.90 -5.71
C THR A 236 3.02 10.80 -6.84
N PRO A 237 3.03 9.74 -7.67
CA PRO A 237 2.05 9.60 -8.75
C PRO A 237 0.61 9.37 -8.27
N GLY A 238 0.43 9.05 -6.98
CA GLY A 238 -0.85 8.82 -6.31
C GLY A 238 -1.50 10.08 -5.72
N ARG A 239 -2.44 9.88 -4.80
CA ARG A 239 -3.06 10.96 -4.00
C ARG A 239 -2.76 10.77 -2.53
N ILE A 240 -2.50 11.87 -1.83
CA ILE A 240 -2.02 11.85 -0.45
C ILE A 240 -3.16 12.20 0.50
N ALA A 241 -3.28 11.46 1.60
CA ALA A 241 -4.02 11.89 2.78
C ALA A 241 -3.12 11.76 4.01
N ILE A 242 -3.13 12.78 4.88
CA ILE A 242 -2.31 12.85 6.08
C ILE A 242 -3.22 13.12 7.26
N SER A 243 -3.04 12.40 8.36
CA SER A 243 -3.59 12.79 9.65
C SER A 243 -2.47 12.93 10.68
N VAL A 244 -2.55 13.98 11.49
CA VAL A 244 -1.65 14.21 12.62
C VAL A 244 -2.49 14.35 13.87
N ARG A 245 -2.16 13.58 14.90
CA ARG A 245 -2.88 13.55 16.18
C ARG A 245 -1.91 13.21 17.29
N LYS A 246 -1.83 14.02 18.36
CA LYS A 246 -0.92 13.77 19.48
C LYS A 246 0.52 13.55 18.98
N ASN A 247 1.11 12.39 19.26
CA ASN A 247 2.42 11.96 18.77
C ASN A 247 2.32 11.00 17.56
N GLN A 248 1.22 10.96 16.82
CA GLN A 248 1.01 10.06 15.69
C GLN A 248 0.84 10.83 14.39
N MET A 249 1.42 10.29 13.32
CA MET A 249 1.18 10.74 11.95
C MET A 249 0.82 9.53 11.09
N ASP A 250 -0.33 9.58 10.44
CA ASP A 250 -0.78 8.59 9.46
C ASP A 250 -0.70 9.19 8.06
N VAL A 251 -0.15 8.45 7.10
CA VAL A 251 -0.11 8.84 5.70
C VAL A 251 -0.69 7.73 4.84
N PHE A 252 -1.65 8.07 3.99
CA PHE A 252 -2.20 7.18 2.98
C PHE A 252 -1.87 7.67 1.58
N LEU A 253 -1.16 6.85 0.81
CA LEU A 253 -0.80 7.11 -0.58
C LEU A 253 -1.70 6.27 -1.51
N ARG A 254 -2.82 6.84 -1.94
CA ARG A 254 -3.78 6.18 -2.83
C ARG A 254 -3.12 5.83 -4.17
N GLY A 255 -3.29 4.58 -4.62
CA GLY A 255 -2.78 4.10 -5.91
C GLY A 255 -1.27 3.86 -5.94
N ARG A 256 -0.58 4.06 -4.82
CA ARG A 256 0.82 3.69 -4.65
C ARG A 256 0.89 2.47 -3.73
N PHE A 257 1.78 1.53 -4.02
CA PHE A 257 1.89 0.28 -3.29
C PHE A 257 3.30 0.09 -2.79
N PHE A 258 3.41 -0.44 -1.58
CA PHE A 258 4.63 -0.78 -0.87
C PHE A 258 5.38 -1.92 -1.57
N ALA A 259 4.67 -2.95 -2.02
CA ALA A 259 5.25 -3.98 -2.85
C ALA A 259 5.23 -3.60 -4.34
N MET A 260 6.35 -3.80 -5.02
CA MET A 260 6.43 -3.62 -6.47
C MET A 260 5.64 -4.72 -7.21
N PRO A 261 4.88 -4.38 -8.28
CA PRO A 261 4.27 -5.38 -9.15
C PRO A 261 5.36 -6.11 -9.95
N ILE A 262 5.58 -7.38 -9.62
CA ILE A 262 6.54 -8.25 -10.33
C ILE A 262 5.80 -9.10 -11.35
N THR A 263 6.32 -9.13 -12.58
CA THR A 263 5.82 -9.99 -13.65
C THR A 263 6.59 -11.29 -13.74
N VAL A 264 5.89 -12.37 -14.07
CA VAL A 264 6.50 -13.68 -14.34
C VAL A 264 7.02 -13.82 -15.78
N ARG A 265 6.96 -12.74 -16.57
CA ARG A 265 7.47 -12.71 -17.95
C ARG A 265 8.99 -12.57 -18.01
N THR A 266 9.58 -11.87 -17.05
CA THR A 266 11.02 -11.57 -17.00
C THR A 266 11.68 -12.32 -15.85
N ALA A 267 12.91 -12.77 -16.08
CA ALA A 267 13.73 -13.35 -15.03
C ALA A 267 14.08 -12.28 -13.97
N PRO A 268 14.32 -12.68 -12.71
CA PRO A 268 14.76 -11.75 -11.69
C PRO A 268 16.17 -11.25 -12.04
N SER A 269 16.43 -9.98 -11.74
CA SER A 269 17.72 -9.32 -11.97
C SER A 269 18.12 -8.53 -10.73
N GLU A 270 19.40 -8.20 -10.62
CA GLU A 270 19.90 -7.37 -9.53
C GLU A 270 19.16 -6.03 -9.46
N LYS A 271 19.01 -5.35 -10.60
CA LYS A 271 18.27 -4.08 -10.72
C LYS A 271 16.83 -4.20 -10.20
N LEU A 272 16.16 -5.32 -10.45
CA LEU A 272 14.79 -5.54 -9.95
C LEU A 272 14.78 -5.74 -8.43
N LEU A 273 15.77 -6.44 -7.88
CA LEU A 273 15.84 -6.72 -6.44
C LEU A 273 16.29 -5.52 -5.61
N THR A 274 17.13 -4.64 -6.17
CA THR A 274 17.64 -3.45 -5.49
C THR A 274 16.80 -2.19 -5.77
N PHE A 275 15.77 -2.28 -6.60
CA PHE A 275 14.86 -1.17 -6.84
C PHE A 275 14.07 -0.87 -5.57
N ASP A 276 14.21 0.35 -5.04
CA ASP A 276 13.43 0.83 -3.91
C ASP A 276 11.95 1.01 -4.34
N PRO A 277 11.01 0.20 -3.82
CA PRO A 277 9.62 0.31 -4.21
C PRO A 277 8.90 1.48 -3.54
N MET A 278 9.51 2.07 -2.50
CA MET A 278 8.92 3.14 -1.69
C MET A 278 9.92 4.28 -1.37
N PRO A 279 10.42 4.98 -2.40
CA PRO A 279 11.28 6.15 -2.20
C PRO A 279 10.57 7.32 -1.48
N GLU A 280 9.23 7.33 -1.46
CA GLU A 280 8.42 8.30 -0.71
C GLU A 280 8.68 8.28 0.79
N LEU A 281 9.18 7.15 1.34
CA LEU A 281 9.49 7.00 2.77
C LEU A 281 10.38 8.14 3.29
N ASP A 282 11.42 8.51 2.54
CA ASP A 282 12.36 9.55 2.95
C ASP A 282 11.68 10.93 3.06
N LYS A 283 10.71 11.20 2.17
CA LYS A 283 9.93 12.44 2.15
C LYS A 283 8.88 12.48 3.26
N ILE A 284 8.26 11.33 3.56
CA ILE A 284 7.30 11.21 4.66
C ILE A 284 7.99 11.43 6.01
N VAL A 285 9.16 10.84 6.22
CA VAL A 285 9.94 11.06 7.45
C VAL A 285 10.41 12.51 7.56
N HIS A 286 10.79 13.13 6.43
CA HIS A 286 11.11 14.55 6.44
C HIS A 286 9.90 15.41 6.86
N LEU A 287 8.70 15.13 6.33
CA LEU A 287 7.46 15.80 6.78
C LEU A 287 7.21 15.61 8.27
N ALA A 288 7.35 14.38 8.79
CA ALA A 288 7.21 14.10 10.22
C ALA A 288 8.18 14.91 11.08
N SER A 289 9.43 15.07 10.63
CA SER A 289 10.44 15.86 11.34
C SER A 289 10.07 17.34 11.46
N LEU A 290 9.38 17.91 10.46
CA LEU A 290 8.96 19.30 10.46
C LEU A 290 7.84 19.55 11.49
N LEU A 291 6.91 18.59 11.65
CA LEU A 291 5.84 18.68 12.65
C LEU A 291 6.37 18.71 14.08
N VAL A 292 7.48 18.01 14.34
CA VAL A 292 8.16 18.01 15.65
C VAL A 292 8.84 19.37 15.90
N ASN A 293 9.35 20.01 14.86
CA ASN A 293 10.09 21.27 14.97
C ASN A 293 9.18 22.52 15.02
N GLU A 294 7.87 22.38 14.89
CA GLU A 294 6.92 23.50 14.88
C GLU A 294 6.75 24.25 16.22
N LYS A 295 7.46 23.86 17.29
CA LYS A 295 7.61 24.67 18.52
C LYS A 295 8.90 25.48 18.54
N THR A 296 8.97 26.57 17.77
CA THR A 296 9.78 27.77 18.11
C THR A 296 9.37 29.04 17.35
N ALA A 297 8.09 29.24 17.02
CA ALA A 297 7.60 30.57 16.65
C ALA A 297 6.45 30.91 17.59
N ARG A 298 6.74 31.81 18.53
CA ARG A 298 5.81 32.33 19.54
C ARG A 298 4.66 33.08 18.92
#